data_AF-A0A2P5VVR0-F1
#
_entry.id   AF-A0A2P5VVR0-F1
#
_cell.length_a   1.000
_cell.length_b   1.000
_cell.length_c   1.000
_cell.angle_alpha   90.00
_cell.angle_beta   90.00
_cell.angle_gamma   90.00
#
_symmetry.space_group_name_H-M   'P 1'
#
loop_
_entity.id
_entity.type
_entity.pdbx_description
1 polymer ?
#
loop_
_entity_poly.entity_id
_entity_poly.type
_entity_poly.pdbx_seq_one_letter_code
_entity_poly.pdbx_strand_id
1 'polypeptide(L)'
;MLVGEYGLRCKRELWRVQYALSRIRNAARDLLTLDEKNPRRIFEGEALLRRMNRYGLLDESQNKLDYVLALTVENFLERRLQTLVFKTGMAKSIHHARVLIRQRHIRY
;
A
#
# COMPACT_ATOMS: atom_id res chain seq x y z
N MET A 1 13.28 -3.08 -12.38
CA MET A 1 12.79 -1.87 -13.07
C MET A 1 11.90 -0.96 -12.22
N LEU A 2 11.37 -1.38 -11.06
CA LEU A 2 10.47 -0.57 -10.21
C LEU A 2 10.98 0.81 -9.72
N VAL A 3 12.29 0.95 -9.48
CA VAL A 3 12.85 2.19 -8.91
C VAL A 3 12.72 3.37 -9.89
N GLY A 4 12.88 3.09 -11.19
CA GLY A 4 12.76 4.10 -12.25
C GLY A 4 11.32 4.47 -12.52
N GLU A 5 10.44 3.47 -12.66
CA GLU A 5 9.01 3.66 -12.94
C GLU A 5 8.31 4.50 -11.86
N TYR A 6 8.62 4.26 -10.59
CA TYR A 6 8.00 4.99 -9.48
C TYR A 6 8.82 6.20 -9.01
N GLY A 7 9.93 6.54 -9.69
CA GLY A 7 10.80 7.67 -9.40
C GLY A 7 11.28 7.72 -7.95
N LEU A 8 11.69 6.56 -7.45
CA LEU A 8 12.25 6.39 -6.12
C LEU A 8 13.67 6.96 -6.08
N ARG A 9 14.03 7.67 -5.00
CA ARG A 9 15.38 8.24 -4.86
C ARG A 9 16.45 7.18 -4.57
N CYS A 10 16.08 6.14 -3.82
CA CYS A 10 17.01 5.11 -3.40
C CYS A 10 16.30 3.77 -3.13
N LYS A 11 17.07 2.67 -3.17
CA LYS A 11 16.57 1.32 -2.84
C LYS A 11 16.00 1.22 -1.42
N ARG A 12 16.43 2.08 -0.50
CA ARG A 12 15.88 2.16 0.85
C ARG A 12 14.39 2.53 0.86
N GLU A 13 13.89 3.31 -0.09
CA GLU A 13 12.45 3.58 -0.21
C GLU A 13 11.68 2.29 -0.55
N LEU A 14 12.22 1.49 -1.47
CA LEU A 14 11.64 0.19 -1.84
C LEU A 14 11.65 -0.79 -0.66
N TRP A 15 12.78 -0.89 0.05
CA TRP A 15 12.93 -1.80 1.19
C TRP A 15 11.97 -1.46 2.34
N ARG A 16 11.65 -0.18 2.57
CA ARG A 16 10.63 0.19 3.57
C ARG A 16 9.26 -0.35 3.20
N VAL A 17 8.86 -0.25 1.94
CA VAL A 17 7.57 -0.76 1.46
C VAL A 17 7.55 -2.29 1.53
N GLN A 18 8.63 -2.95 1.12
CA GLN A 18 8.77 -4.41 1.25
C GLN A 18 8.67 -4.87 2.69
N TYR A 19 9.33 -4.18 3.62
CA TYR A 19 9.26 -4.49 5.04
C TYR A 19 7.84 -4.30 5.60
N ALA A 20 7.17 -3.20 5.24
CA ALA A 20 5.78 -2.96 5.64
C ALA A 20 4.83 -4.05 5.10
N LEU A 21 4.97 -4.42 3.82
CA LEU A 21 4.22 -5.50 3.19
C LEU A 21 4.47 -6.84 3.90
N SER A 22 5.73 -7.14 4.23
CA SER A 22 6.11 -8.35 4.96
C SER A 22 5.42 -8.42 6.33
N ARG A 23 5.41 -7.31 7.08
CA ARG A 23 4.70 -7.24 8.37
C ARG A 23 3.20 -7.48 8.24
N ILE A 24 2.57 -6.88 7.21
CA ILE A 24 1.13 -7.04 6.95
C ILE A 24 0.81 -8.49 6.57
N ARG A 25 1.61 -9.09 5.69
CA ARG A 25 1.43 -10.49 5.28
C ARG A 25 1.66 -11.46 6.43
N ASN A 26 2.63 -11.22 7.31
CA ASN A 26 2.84 -12.06 8.48
C ASN A 26 1.65 -12.00 9.43
N ALA A 27 1.12 -10.80 9.72
CA ALA A 27 -0.10 -10.65 10.51
C ALA A 27 -1.29 -11.39 9.86
N ALA A 28 -1.46 -11.30 8.55
CA ALA A 28 -2.51 -12.04 7.85
C ALA A 28 -2.32 -13.57 7.95
N ARG A 29 -1.10 -14.08 7.85
CA ARG A 29 -0.79 -15.52 8.03
C ARG A 29 -1.13 -15.98 9.44
N ASP A 30 -0.71 -15.24 10.45
CA ASP A 30 -0.98 -15.56 11.86
C ASP A 30 -2.48 -15.59 12.17
N LEU A 31 -3.28 -14.76 11.49
CA LEU A 31 -4.73 -14.75 11.65
C LEU A 31 -5.42 -15.88 10.88
N LEU A 32 -4.87 -16.29 9.74
CA LEU A 32 -5.41 -17.38 8.91
C LEU A 32 -5.18 -18.77 9.53
N THR A 33 -4.21 -18.93 10.42
CA THR A 33 -3.99 -20.20 11.16
C THR A 33 -5.02 -20.42 12.27
N LEU A 34 -5.66 -19.36 12.76
CA LEU A 34 -6.71 -19.44 13.78
C LEU A 34 -8.04 -19.89 13.16
N ASP A 35 -8.89 -20.54 13.95
CA ASP A 35 -10.25 -20.90 13.53
C ASP A 35 -11.08 -19.65 13.18
N GLU A 36 -12.01 -19.79 12.22
CA GLU A 36 -12.87 -18.69 11.75
C GLU A 36 -13.71 -18.05 12.85
N LYS A 37 -14.11 -18.82 13.87
CA LYS A 37 -14.93 -18.34 14.99
C LYS A 37 -14.09 -17.76 16.13
N ASN A 38 -12.76 -17.77 16.02
CA ASN A 38 -11.89 -17.24 17.06
C ASN A 38 -12.10 -15.71 17.19
N PRO A 39 -12.40 -15.19 18.39
CA PRO A 39 -12.67 -13.75 18.59
C PRO A 39 -11.50 -12.88 18.16
N ARG A 40 -10.26 -13.37 18.30
CA ARG A 40 -9.06 -12.66 17.86
C ARG A 40 -9.00 -12.52 16.34
N ARG A 41 -9.33 -13.57 15.59
CA ARG A 41 -9.37 -13.55 14.12
C ARG A 41 -10.43 -12.59 13.61
N ILE A 42 -11.61 -12.59 14.22
CA ILE A 42 -12.71 -11.70 13.84
C ILE A 42 -12.31 -10.24 14.04
N PHE A 43 -11.83 -9.89 15.24
CA PHE A 43 -11.49 -8.51 15.57
C PHE A 43 -10.24 -7.99 14.84
N GLU A 44 -9.11 -8.70 14.94
CA GLU A 44 -7.86 -8.27 14.31
C GLU A 44 -7.94 -8.39 12.77
N GLY A 45 -8.63 -9.41 12.25
CA GLY A 45 -8.84 -9.58 10.81
C GLY A 45 -9.68 -8.46 10.21
N GLU A 46 -10.79 -8.10 10.85
CA GLU A 46 -11.61 -6.97 10.39
C GLU A 46 -10.85 -5.64 10.49
N ALA A 47 -10.08 -5.42 11.56
CA ALA A 47 -9.24 -4.25 11.70
C ALA A 47 -8.16 -4.16 10.60
N LEU A 48 -7.56 -5.29 10.22
CA LEU A 48 -6.58 -5.37 9.14
C LEU A 48 -7.23 -5.02 7.79
N LEU A 49 -8.38 -5.61 7.49
CA LEU A 49 -9.12 -5.36 6.25
C LEU A 49 -9.58 -3.90 6.14
N ARG A 50 -10.14 -3.32 7.22
CA ARG A 50 -10.51 -1.90 7.27
C ARG A 50 -9.32 -0.99 6.96
N ARG A 51 -8.13 -1.32 7.47
CA ARG A 51 -6.91 -0.55 7.19
C ARG A 51 -6.50 -0.66 5.72
N MET A 52 -6.58 -1.84 5.13
CA MET A 52 -6.26 -2.05 3.72
C MET A 52 -7.23 -1.30 2.79
N ASN A 53 -8.54 -1.31 3.10
CA ASN A 53 -9.55 -0.56 2.36
C ASN A 53 -9.34 0.95 2.48
N ARG A 54 -8.99 1.46 3.67
CA ARG A 54 -8.68 2.88 3.86
C ARG A 54 -7.49 3.34 3.03
N TYR A 55 -6.46 2.51 2.89
CA TYR A 55 -5.33 2.78 2.00
C TYR A 55 -5.66 2.52 0.53
N GLY A 56 -6.82 1.95 0.24
CA GLY A 56 -7.27 1.58 -1.09
C GLY A 56 -6.43 0.46 -1.72
N LEU A 57 -5.83 -0.39 -0.90
CA LEU A 57 -5.01 -1.51 -1.38
C LEU A 57 -5.85 -2.70 -1.83
N LEU A 58 -7.07 -2.79 -1.31
CA LEU A 58 -8.09 -3.77 -1.67
C LEU A 58 -9.33 -3.04 -2.17
N ASP A 59 -10.03 -3.69 -3.09
CA ASP A 59 -11.36 -3.27 -3.55
C ASP A 59 -12.45 -3.79 -2.60
N GLU A 60 -13.64 -3.18 -2.60
CA GLU A 60 -14.75 -3.57 -1.71
C GLU A 60 -15.19 -5.03 -1.93
N SER A 61 -15.01 -5.53 -3.15
CA SER A 61 -15.23 -6.93 -3.53
C SER A 61 -14.20 -7.92 -2.95
N GLN A 62 -13.03 -7.43 -2.53
CA GLN A 62 -11.88 -8.24 -2.09
C GLN A 62 -11.68 -8.22 -0.56
N ASN A 63 -12.79 -8.32 0.18
CA ASN A 63 -12.80 -8.20 1.64
C ASN A 63 -12.49 -9.52 2.38
N LYS A 64 -11.47 -10.26 1.93
CA LYS A 64 -10.99 -11.50 2.59
C LYS A 64 -9.50 -11.41 2.91
N LEU A 65 -9.08 -12.08 3.99
CA LEU A 65 -7.69 -12.11 4.43
C LEU A 65 -6.75 -12.73 3.37
N ASP A 66 -7.25 -13.64 2.53
CA ASP A 66 -6.47 -14.26 1.46
C ASP A 66 -5.97 -13.23 0.42
N TYR A 67 -6.77 -12.20 0.12
CA TYR A 67 -6.36 -11.14 -0.81
C TYR A 67 -5.22 -10.28 -0.24
N VAL A 68 -5.11 -10.18 1.09
CA VAL A 68 -3.99 -9.48 1.76
C VAL A 68 -2.66 -10.19 1.46
N LEU A 69 -2.67 -11.52 1.31
CA LEU A 69 -1.46 -12.28 0.96
C LEU A 69 -1.00 -11.99 -0.48
N ALA A 70 -1.96 -11.76 -1.39
CA ALA A 70 -1.71 -11.48 -2.80
C ALA A 70 -1.17 -10.06 -3.08
N LEU A 71 -1.25 -9.13 -2.12
CA LEU A 71 -0.79 -7.74 -2.29
C LEU A 71 0.67 -7.66 -2.74
N THR A 72 0.96 -6.92 -3.82
CA THR A 72 2.33 -6.71 -4.28
C THR A 72 2.90 -5.38 -3.79
N VAL A 73 4.20 -5.15 -4.00
CA VAL A 73 4.86 -3.88 -3.69
C VAL A 73 4.34 -2.75 -4.58
N GLU A 74 3.94 -3.06 -5.81
CA GLU A 74 3.37 -2.10 -6.76
C GLU A 74 2.09 -1.48 -6.21
N ASN A 75 1.17 -2.28 -5.64
CA ASN A 75 -0.08 -1.79 -5.05
C ASN A 75 0.17 -0.65 -4.04
N PHE A 76 1.23 -0.75 -3.25
CA PHE A 76 1.63 0.30 -2.30
C PHE A 76 2.26 1.51 -2.99
N LEU A 77 3.10 1.28 -4.01
CA LEU A 77 3.75 2.35 -4.75
C LEU A 77 2.75 3.14 -5.60
N GLU A 78 1.65 2.52 -6.06
CA GLU A 78 0.56 3.18 -6.78
C GLU A 78 -0.27 4.12 -5.88
N ARG A 79 -0.38 3.80 -4.59
CA ARG A 79 -1.09 4.61 -3.60
C ARG A 79 -0.24 5.75 -3.01
N ARG A 80 1.02 5.88 -3.42
CA ARG A 80 1.89 6.96 -2.97
C ARG A 80 1.43 8.30 -3.54
N LEU A 81 1.47 9.37 -2.74
CA LEU A 81 1.08 10.72 -3.21
C LEU A 81 1.79 11.13 -4.52
N GLN A 82 3.08 10.80 -4.66
CA GLN A 82 3.86 11.09 -5.87
C GLN A 82 3.25 10.46 -7.14
N THR A 83 2.80 9.21 -7.07
CA THR A 83 2.20 8.51 -8.21
C THR A 83 0.76 8.90 -8.41
N LEU A 84 0.00 9.17 -7.35
CA LEU A 84 -1.34 9.72 -7.46
C LEU A 84 -1.34 11.10 -8.16
N VAL A 85 -0.42 11.99 -7.79
CA VAL A 85 -0.25 13.31 -8.43
C VAL A 85 0.12 13.18 -9.92
N PHE A 86 0.92 12.18 -10.26
CA PHE A 86 1.25 11.90 -11.65
C PHE A 86 0.05 11.33 -12.43
N LYS A 87 -0.65 10.33 -11.87
CA LYS A 87 -1.84 9.70 -12.48
C LYS A 87 -3.01 10.68 -12.64
N THR A 88 -3.13 11.67 -11.75
CA THR A 88 -4.16 12.73 -11.84
C THR A 88 -3.82 13.84 -12.86
N GLY A 89 -2.68 13.75 -13.54
CA GLY A 89 -2.29 14.72 -14.58
C GLY A 89 -1.76 16.05 -14.06
N MET A 90 -1.63 16.23 -12.74
CA MET A 90 -1.09 17.48 -12.16
C MET A 90 0.41 17.67 -12.43
N ALA A 91 1.12 16.61 -12.81
CA ALA A 91 2.55 16.63 -13.08
C ALA A 91 2.87 15.97 -14.43
N LYS A 92 3.77 16.61 -15.20
CA LYS A 92 4.29 16.08 -16.48
C LYS A 92 5.06 14.76 -16.36
N SER A 93 5.65 14.47 -15.20
CA SER A 93 6.39 13.23 -14.93
C SER A 93 6.36 12.88 -13.45
N ILE A 94 6.65 11.63 -13.11
CA ILE A 94 6.81 11.17 -11.72
C ILE A 94 7.89 11.96 -10.95
N HIS A 95 8.97 12.39 -11.63
CA HIS A 95 10.00 13.23 -11.01
C HIS A 95 9.50 14.66 -10.78
N HIS A 96 8.71 15.20 -11.71
CA HIS A 96 8.07 16.50 -11.55
C HIS A 96 7.07 16.49 -10.38
N ALA A 97 6.26 15.43 -10.24
CA ALA A 97 5.33 15.25 -9.12
C ALA A 97 6.07 15.35 -7.77
N ARG A 98 7.26 14.75 -7.67
CA ARG A 98 8.09 14.80 -6.46
C ARG A 98 8.55 16.23 -6.13
N VAL A 99 8.92 17.01 -7.15
CA VAL A 99 9.35 18.40 -6.98
C VAL A 99 8.18 19.26 -6.50
N LEU A 100 7.00 19.13 -7.10
CA LEU A 100 5.80 19.88 -6.70
C LEU A 100 5.40 19.60 -5.25
N ILE A 101 5.45 18.32 -4.83
CA ILE A 101 5.20 17.94 -3.43
C ILE A 101 6.25 18.57 -2.51
N ARG A 102 7.54 18.49 -2.87
CA ARG A 102 8.63 19.08 -2.08
C ARG A 102 8.49 20.60 -1.93
N GLN A 103 8.05 21.28 -2.99
CA GLN A 103 7.83 22.73 -3.03
C GLN A 103 6.52 23.17 -2.37
N ARG A 104 5.71 22.23 -1.84
CA ARG A 104 4.40 22.50 -1.22
C ARG A 104 3.37 23.13 -2.18
N HIS A 105 3.47 22.84 -3.48
CA HIS A 105 2.48 23.28 -4.47
C HIS A 105 1.21 22.41 -4.45
N ILE A 106 1.28 21.25 -3.78
CA ILE A 106 0.17 20.31 -3.67
C ILE A 106 -0.36 20.37 -2.25
N ARG A 107 -1.66 20.68 -2.12
CA ARG A 107 -2.41 20.61 -0.87
C ARG A 107 -3.33 19.39 -0.94
N TYR A 108 -3.27 18.54 0.07
CA TYR A 108 -4.06 17.31 0.20
C TYR A 108 -5.04 17.44 1.37
#